data_AF-A0A834DF04-F1
#
_entry.id   AF-A0A834DF04-F1
#
_cell.length_a   1.000
_cell.length_b   1.000
_cell.length_c   1.000
_cell.angle_alpha   90.00
_cell.angle_beta   90.00
_cell.angle_gamma   90.00
#
_symmetry.space_group_name_H-M   'P 1'
#
loop_
_entity.id
_entity.type
_entity.pdbx_description
1 polymer ?
#
loop_
_entity_poly.entity_id
_entity_poly.type
_entity_poly.pdbx_seq_one_letter_code
_entity_poly.pdbx_strand_id
1 'polypeptide(L)'
;MAYQGFASGDGNKDAWAVRHFIEQGINVCLCQSYAKNMGLYGERVGAFTVICKDADEAKKVESQLKILIRPMYSNPPVNGARIASAVLNTPDLRKQW
;
A
#
# COMPACT_ATOMS: atom_id res chain seq x y z
N MET A 1 4.22 -6.59 1.88
CA MET A 1 5.46 -5.85 1.57
C MET A 1 5.74 -4.80 2.64
N ALA A 2 6.62 -5.10 3.59
CA ALA A 2 6.98 -4.19 4.69
C ALA A 2 8.38 -3.55 4.57
N TYR A 3 9.18 -4.02 3.61
CA TYR A 3 10.60 -3.70 3.45
C TYR A 3 10.96 -3.29 2.02
N GLN A 4 10.00 -2.75 1.26
CA GLN A 4 10.28 -2.25 -0.09
C GLN A 4 11.31 -1.13 -0.03
N GLY A 5 12.44 -1.30 -0.73
CA GLY A 5 13.60 -0.41 -0.70
C GLY A 5 14.68 -0.84 0.29
N PHE A 6 14.40 -1.73 1.24
CA PHE A 6 15.38 -2.20 2.23
C PHE A 6 16.11 -3.48 1.83
N ALA A 7 15.49 -4.35 1.03
CA ALA A 7 16.11 -5.63 0.73
C ALA A 7 17.28 -5.46 -0.25
N SER A 8 17.11 -4.60 -1.26
CA SER A 8 18.14 -4.34 -2.26
C SER A 8 18.62 -2.89 -2.37
N GLY A 9 17.98 -1.96 -1.67
CA GLY A 9 18.17 -0.52 -1.89
C GLY A 9 17.34 0.06 -3.04
N ASP A 10 16.62 -0.78 -3.79
CA ASP A 10 15.77 -0.36 -4.91
C ASP A 10 14.33 -0.86 -4.72
N GLY A 11 13.40 0.08 -4.56
CA GLY A 11 11.99 -0.21 -4.38
C GLY A 11 11.32 -0.90 -5.58
N ASN A 12 11.83 -0.72 -6.81
CA ASN A 12 11.33 -1.42 -7.99
C ASN A 12 11.77 -2.88 -8.00
N LYS A 13 13.05 -3.12 -7.70
CA LYS A 13 13.59 -4.47 -7.59
C LYS A 13 12.91 -5.25 -6.48
N ASP A 14 12.68 -4.63 -5.33
CA ASP A 14 11.99 -5.25 -4.19
C ASP A 14 10.51 -5.55 -4.47
N ALA A 15 9.89 -4.85 -5.44
CA ALA A 15 8.52 -5.09 -5.87
C ALA A 15 8.40 -6.04 -7.07
N TRP A 16 9.52 -6.52 -7.62
CA TRP A 16 9.55 -7.30 -8.86
C TRP A 16 8.65 -8.53 -8.81
N ALA A 17 8.73 -9.33 -7.75
CA ALA A 17 7.96 -10.57 -7.65
C ALA A 17 6.45 -10.30 -7.73
N VAL A 18 5.93 -9.35 -6.95
CA VAL A 18 4.50 -9.00 -6.96
C VAL A 18 4.06 -8.53 -8.34
N ARG A 19 4.86 -7.70 -9.01
CA ARG A 19 4.58 -7.24 -10.38
C ARG A 19 4.57 -8.41 -11.36
N HIS A 20 5.52 -9.32 -11.23
CA HIS A 20 5.61 -10.50 -12.09
C HIS A 20 4.38 -11.42 -11.94
N PHE A 21 3.91 -11.68 -10.72
CA PHE A 21 2.67 -12.43 -10.50
C PHE A 21 1.47 -11.78 -11.22
N ILE A 22 1.34 -10.46 -11.11
CA ILE A 22 0.26 -9.71 -11.79
C ILE A 22 0.40 -9.79 -13.32
N GLU A 23 1.61 -9.66 -13.85
CA GLU A 23 1.90 -9.80 -15.29
C GLU A 23 1.56 -11.20 -15.82
N GLN A 24 1.72 -12.25 -14.99
CA GLN A 24 1.31 -13.62 -15.32
C GLN A 24 -0.22 -13.86 -15.16
N GLY A 25 -1.00 -12.81 -14.89
CA GLY A 25 -2.46 -12.90 -14.73
C GLY A 25 -2.90 -13.47 -13.38
N ILE A 26 -2.01 -13.51 -12.39
CA ILE A 26 -2.31 -14.01 -11.05
C ILE A 26 -2.81 -12.85 -10.18
N ASN A 27 -4.08 -12.89 -9.79
CA ASN A 27 -4.65 -11.93 -8.86
C ASN A 27 -4.07 -12.12 -7.46
N VAL A 28 -3.60 -11.03 -6.85
CA VAL A 28 -2.97 -11.03 -5.53
C VAL A 28 -3.70 -10.11 -4.56
N CYS A 29 -3.61 -10.46 -3.27
CA CYS A 29 -3.88 -9.55 -2.17
C CYS A 29 -2.54 -9.11 -1.56
N LEU A 30 -2.37 -7.81 -1.34
CA LEU A 30 -1.13 -7.23 -0.85
C LEU A 30 -1.36 -6.36 0.38
N CYS A 31 -0.70 -6.71 1.49
CA CYS A 31 -0.57 -5.82 2.64
C CYS A 31 0.76 -5.06 2.55
N GLN A 32 0.73 -3.73 2.56
CA GLN A 32 1.90 -2.86 2.56
C GLN A 32 2.03 -2.09 3.87
N SER A 33 3.26 -1.94 4.37
CA SER A 33 3.56 -1.14 5.57
C SER A 33 4.57 -0.05 5.25
N TYR A 34 4.33 1.16 5.78
CA TYR A 34 5.26 2.28 5.69
C TYR A 34 6.09 2.49 6.96
N ALA A 35 5.96 1.58 7.93
CA ALA A 35 6.64 1.70 9.22
C ALA A 35 8.16 1.72 9.08
N LYS A 36 8.71 0.93 8.16
CA LYS A 36 10.16 0.80 7.98
C LYS A 36 10.64 1.77 6.91
N ASN A 37 10.15 1.61 5.68
CA ASN A 37 10.67 2.35 4.52
C ASN A 37 10.44 3.86 4.58
N MET A 38 9.53 4.36 5.42
CA MET A 38 9.38 5.80 5.72
C MET A 38 9.65 6.15 7.19
N GLY A 39 10.07 5.20 8.01
CA GLY A 39 10.28 5.41 9.45
C GLY A 39 8.99 5.70 10.25
N LEU A 40 7.80 5.46 9.68
CA LEU A 40 6.50 5.79 10.28
C LEU A 40 6.01 4.72 11.27
N TYR A 41 6.88 4.26 12.16
CA TYR A 41 6.63 3.12 13.06
C TYR A 41 5.37 3.31 13.92
N GLY A 42 5.29 4.43 14.63
CA GLY A 42 4.20 4.76 15.57
C GLY A 42 2.93 5.27 14.89
N GLU A 43 3.03 5.77 13.66
CA GLU A 43 1.90 6.32 12.89
C GLU A 43 0.92 5.25 12.38
N ARG A 44 1.35 3.98 12.41
CA ARG A 44 0.55 2.80 12.02
C ARG A 44 -0.04 2.90 10.61
N VAL A 45 0.69 3.49 9.67
CA VAL A 45 0.25 3.65 8.28
C VAL A 45 0.64 2.46 7.39
N GLY A 46 -0.31 2.04 6.56
CA GLY A 46 -0.19 0.93 5.62
C GLY A 46 -1.35 0.93 4.64
N ALA A 47 -1.36 -0.04 3.74
CA ALA A 47 -2.43 -0.23 2.76
C ALA A 47 -2.72 -1.73 2.57
N PHE A 48 -3.97 -2.03 2.21
CA PHE A 48 -4.40 -3.34 1.75
C PHE A 48 -4.95 -3.20 0.33
N THR A 49 -4.42 -4.00 -0.59
CA THR A 49 -4.79 -3.97 -2.02
C THR A 49 -5.27 -5.34 -2.45
N VAL A 50 -6.35 -5.38 -3.23
CA VAL A 50 -6.87 -6.59 -3.88
C VAL A 50 -6.88 -6.32 -5.39
N ILE A 51 -6.17 -7.13 -6.16
CA ILE A 51 -6.23 -7.07 -7.62
C ILE A 51 -7.52 -7.75 -8.08
N CYS A 52 -8.35 -7.00 -8.79
CA CYS A 52 -9.65 -7.45 -9.31
C CYS A 52 -9.58 -7.54 -10.84
N LYS A 53 -10.49 -8.30 -11.46
CA LYS A 53 -10.55 -8.46 -12.92
C LYS A 53 -10.76 -7.12 -13.64
N ASP A 54 -11.62 -6.27 -13.08
CA ASP A 54 -11.99 -4.99 -13.66
C ASP A 54 -12.42 -3.98 -12.58
N ALA A 55 -12.75 -2.76 -13.03
CA ALA A 55 -13.14 -1.67 -12.14
C ALA A 55 -14.53 -1.87 -11.49
N ASP A 56 -15.40 -2.72 -12.06
CA ASP A 56 -16.70 -3.03 -11.46
C ASP A 56 -16.53 -3.99 -10.27
N GLU A 57 -15.73 -5.04 -10.45
CA GLU A 57 -15.34 -5.93 -9.36
C GLU A 57 -14.61 -5.17 -8.25
N ALA A 58 -13.68 -4.27 -8.60
CA ALA A 58 -12.98 -3.46 -7.62
C ALA A 58 -13.92 -2.62 -6.73
N LYS A 59 -14.97 -2.01 -7.31
CA LYS A 59 -15.99 -1.25 -6.54
C LYS A 59 -16.78 -2.16 -5.61
N LYS A 60 -17.14 -3.36 -6.07
CA LYS A 60 -17.85 -4.36 -5.25
C LYS A 60 -16.99 -4.78 -4.06
N VAL A 61 -15.73 -5.14 -4.31
CA VAL A 61 -14.76 -5.51 -3.25
C VAL A 61 -14.54 -4.35 -2.28
N GLU A 62 -14.35 -3.12 -2.77
CA GLU A 62 -14.16 -1.94 -1.92
C GLU A 62 -15.37 -1.70 -1.00
N SER A 63 -16.60 -1.89 -1.49
CA SER A 63 -17.80 -1.75 -0.65
C SER A 63 -17.84 -2.76 0.50
N GLN A 64 -17.46 -4.02 0.24
CA GLN A 64 -17.38 -5.05 1.27
C GLN A 64 -16.26 -4.78 2.27
N LEU A 65 -15.10 -4.30 1.80
CA LEU A 65 -14.01 -3.88 2.70
C LEU A 65 -14.42 -2.73 3.62
N LYS A 66 -15.17 -1.74 3.11
CA LYS A 66 -15.72 -0.66 3.95
C LYS A 66 -16.70 -1.18 5.00
N ILE A 67 -17.57 -2.13 4.64
CA ILE A 67 -18.49 -2.80 5.58
C ILE A 67 -17.70 -3.54 6.66
N LEU A 68 -16.62 -4.23 6.30
CA LEU A 68 -15.77 -4.97 7.23
C LEU A 68 -14.98 -4.05 8.17
N ILE A 69 -14.41 -2.96 7.66
CA ILE A 69 -13.59 -2.01 8.43
C ILE A 69 -14.43 -1.27 9.48
N ARG A 70 -15.67 -0.91 9.14
CA ARG A 70 -16.52 -0.07 9.98
C ARG A 70 -16.74 -0.61 11.41
N PRO A 71 -17.09 -1.89 11.63
CA PRO A 71 -17.19 -2.47 12.98
C PRO A 71 -15.84 -2.79 13.63
N MET A 72 -14.72 -2.82 12.89
CA MET A 72 -13.40 -3.11 13.47
C MET A 72 -12.81 -1.89 14.18
N TYR A 73 -12.78 -0.74 13.51
CA TYR A 73 -12.19 0.48 14.05
C TYR A 73 -12.78 1.76 13.45
N SER A 74 -13.95 1.68 12.79
CA SER A 74 -14.60 2.78 12.09
C SER A 74 -13.83 3.32 10.87
N ASN A 75 -12.73 4.04 11.09
CA ASN A 75 -11.93 4.69 10.05
C ASN A 75 -10.44 4.80 10.46
N PRO A 76 -9.51 4.82 9.49
CA PRO A 76 -8.07 4.74 9.80
C PRO A 76 -7.49 6.05 10.35
N PRO A 77 -6.38 6.00 11.12
CA PRO A 77 -5.67 7.19 11.58
C PRO A 77 -5.13 8.01 10.40
N VAL A 78 -5.34 9.33 10.44
CA VAL A 78 -5.09 10.21 9.28
C VAL A 78 -3.65 10.72 9.16
N ASN A 79 -2.91 10.84 10.27
CA ASN A 79 -1.63 11.57 10.30
C ASN A 79 -0.55 10.89 9.44
N GLY A 80 -0.23 9.62 9.70
CA GLY A 80 0.70 8.85 8.88
C GLY A 80 0.35 8.80 7.39
N ALA A 81 -0.94 8.73 7.06
CA ALA A 81 -1.41 8.75 5.68
C ALA A 81 -1.12 10.10 4.99
N ARG A 82 -1.28 11.22 5.71
CA ARG A 82 -0.94 12.56 5.20
C ARG A 82 0.56 12.72 4.98
N ILE A 83 1.40 12.23 5.89
CA ILE A 83 2.86 12.28 5.75
C ILE A 83 3.31 11.46 4.54
N ALA A 84 2.88 10.19 4.45
CA ALA A 84 3.21 9.33 3.32
C ALA A 84 2.73 9.92 1.99
N SER A 85 1.51 10.47 1.96
CA SER A 85 0.96 11.15 0.78
C SER A 85 1.79 12.37 0.37
N ALA A 86 2.17 13.22 1.33
CA ALA A 86 2.98 14.41 1.04
C ALA A 86 4.35 14.04 0.44
N VAL A 87 5.03 13.04 1.01
CA VAL A 87 6.32 12.54 0.47
C VAL A 87 6.14 11.96 -0.92
N LEU A 88 5.17 11.05 -1.13
CA LEU A 88 5.02 10.33 -2.39
C LEU A 88 4.52 11.19 -3.56
N ASN A 89 3.78 12.27 -3.27
CA ASN A 89 3.18 13.15 -4.26
C ASN A 89 3.98 14.44 -4.51
N THR A 90 5.05 14.70 -3.75
CA THR A 90 5.93 15.85 -3.96
C THR A 90 7.24 15.38 -4.60
N PRO A 91 7.54 15.74 -5.87
CA PRO A 91 8.69 15.19 -6.61
C PRO A 91 10.03 15.29 -5.87
N ASP A 92 10.32 16.44 -5.26
CA ASP A 92 11.58 16.66 -4.54
C ASP A 92 11.67 15.79 -3.28
N LEU A 93 10.58 15.67 -2.52
CA LEU A 93 10.52 14.80 -1.35
C LEU A 93 10.59 13.32 -1.73
N ARG A 94 9.90 12.93 -2.82
CA ARG A 94 9.94 11.57 -3.35
C ARG A 94 11.32 11.19 -3.87
N LYS A 95 12.10 12.15 -4.38
CA LYS A 95 13.48 11.92 -4.83
C LYS A 95 14.43 11.80 -3.63
N GLN A 96 14.16 12.55 -2.56
CA GLN A 96 14.93 12.47 -1.33
C GLN A 96 14.67 11.17 -0.55
N TRP A 97 13.42 10.71 -0.55
CA TRP A 97 12.98 9.43 0.01
C TRP A 97 13.38 8.25 -0.86
#